data_AF-A0A523DX28-F1
#
_entry.id   AF-A0A523DX28-F1
#
_cell.length_a   1.000
_cell.length_b   1.000
_cell.length_c   1.000
_cell.angle_alpha   90.00
_cell.angle_beta   90.00
_cell.angle_gamma   90.00
#
_symmetry.space_group_name_H-M   'P 1'
#
loop_
_entity.id
_entity.type
_entity.pdbx_description
1 polymer ?
#
loop_
_entity_poly.entity_id
_entity_poly.type
_entity_poly.pdbx_seq_one_letter_code
_entity_poly.pdbx_strand_id
1 'polypeptide(L)' 'MASDLGLDVEAFNQCFDSGEFREAVRADYEQGGTLGVNATPAFFINGRFLSGAQPFEAFQRIIDDELSH' A
#
# COMPACT_ATOMS: atom_id res chain seq x y z
N MET A 1 -4.80 3.68 15.87
CA MET A 1 -4.96 5.15 15.76
C MET A 1 -3.63 5.82 16.14
N ALA A 2 -3.45 7.12 15.88
CA ALA A 2 -2.18 7.82 16.18
C ALA A 2 -1.75 7.65 17.66
N SER A 3 -2.72 7.69 18.59
CA SER A 3 -2.52 7.42 20.02
C SER A 3 -1.91 6.05 20.32
N ASP A 4 -2.34 5.02 19.60
CA ASP A 4 -1.93 3.63 19.84
C ASP A 4 -0.49 3.37 19.37
N LEU A 5 0.01 4.26 18.51
CA LEU A 5 1.38 4.24 17.98
C LEU A 5 2.31 5.19 18.75
N GLY A 6 1.83 5.85 19.81
CA GLY A 6 2.61 6.83 20.58
C GLY A 6 2.95 8.11 19.81
N LEU A 7 2.18 8.41 18.76
CA LEU A 7 2.36 9.62 17.95
C LEU A 7 1.70 10.84 18.61
N ASP A 8 2.18 12.03 18.28
CA ASP A 8 1.54 13.28 18.66
C ASP A 8 0.18 13.40 17.97
N VAL A 9 -0.88 13.29 18.77
CA VAL A 9 -2.27 13.32 18.30
C VAL A 9 -2.67 14.72 17.82
N GLU A 10 -2.15 15.77 18.44
CA GLU A 10 -2.49 17.14 18.04
C GLU A 10 -1.87 17.46 16.69
N ALA A 11 -0.58 17.14 16.52
CA ALA A 11 0.09 17.29 15.24
C ALA A 11 -0.56 16.43 14.14
N PHE A 12 -0.96 15.19 14.45
CA PHE A 12 -1.68 14.34 13.52
C PHE A 12 -3.01 14.94 13.08
N ASN A 13 -3.84 15.42 14.02
CA ASN A 13 -5.14 16.00 13.70
C ASN A 13 -5.00 17.26 12.86
N GLN A 14 -4.03 18.13 13.18
CA GLN A 14 -3.75 19.33 12.38
C GLN A 14 -3.36 18.97 10.93
N CYS A 15 -2.50 17.95 10.76
CA CYS A 15 -2.10 17.44 9.45
C CYS A 15 -3.26 16.79 8.69
N PHE A 16 -4.11 16.03 9.39
CA PHE A 16 -5.28 15.39 8.80
C PHE A 16 -6.32 16.42 8.33
N ASP A 17 -6.62 17.40 9.20
CA ASP A 17 -7.62 18.43 8.94
C ASP A 17 -7.16 19.45 7.89
N SER A 18 -5.85 19.71 7.77
CA SER A 18 -5.30 20.57 6.72
C SER A 18 -5.51 19.98 5.32
N GLY A 19 -5.68 18.65 5.24
CA GLY A 19 -5.81 17.94 3.97
C GLY A 19 -4.53 17.91 3.14
N GLU A 20 -3.37 18.17 3.75
CA GLU A 20 -2.05 18.24 3.09
C GLU A 20 -1.78 17.03 2.17
N PHE A 21 -2.17 15.83 2.57
CA PHE A 21 -1.93 14.59 1.83
C PHE A 21 -3.11 14.12 0.96
N ARG A 22 -4.18 14.90 0.83
CA ARG A 22 -5.39 14.49 0.06
C ARG A 22 -5.07 14.18 -1.39
N GLU A 23 -4.27 15.02 -2.04
CA GLU A 23 -3.88 14.82 -3.44
C GLU A 23 -2.95 13.60 -3.61
N ALA A 24 -2.05 13.36 -2.65
CA ALA A 24 -1.22 12.16 -2.66
C ALA A 24 -2.06 10.88 -2.57
N VAL A 25 -3.03 10.83 -1.64
CA VAL A 25 -3.97 9.70 -1.51
C VAL A 25 -4.82 9.52 -2.78
N ARG A 26 -5.24 10.62 -3.42
CA ARG A 26 -5.98 10.58 -4.69
C ARG A 26 -5.12 9.98 -5.81
N ALA A 27 -3.87 10.44 -5.93
CA ALA A 27 -2.94 9.96 -6.94
C ALA A 27 -2.66 8.45 -6.77
N ASP A 28 -2.47 7.97 -5.54
CA ASP A 28 -2.28 6.55 -5.25
C ASP A 28 -3.51 5.71 -5.64
N TYR A 29 -4.72 6.21 -5.34
CA TYR A 29 -5.98 5.56 -5.74
C TYR A 29 -6.11 5.45 -7.26
N GLU A 30 -5.82 6.51 -7.99
CA GLU A 30 -5.87 6.55 -9.46
C GLU A 30 -4.78 5.68 -10.10
N GLN A 31 -3.59 5.68 -9.51
CA GLN A 31 -2.50 4.81 -9.94
C GLN A 31 -2.89 3.34 -9.80
N GLY A 32 -3.48 2.95 -8.66
CA GLY A 32 -4.00 1.60 -8.46
C GLY A 32 -4.99 1.18 -9.54
N GLY A 33 -5.96 2.04 -9.86
CA GLY A 33 -6.90 1.80 -10.95
C GLY A 33 -6.23 1.64 -12.32
N THR A 34 -5.24 2.49 -12.63
CA THR A 34 -4.45 2.42 -13.87
C THR A 34 -3.64 1.12 -13.98
N LEU A 35 -3.15 0.61 -12.84
CA LEU A 35 -2.43 -0.66 -12.75
C LEU A 35 -3.36 -1.90 -12.69
N GLY A 36 -4.68 -1.70 -12.77
CA GLY A 36 -5.67 -2.79 -12.76
C GLY A 36 -5.99 -3.34 -11.37
N VAL A 37 -5.65 -2.63 -10.30
CA VAL A 37 -6.01 -3.00 -8.92
C VAL A 37 -7.51 -2.78 -8.71
N ASN A 38 -8.27 -3.88 -8.65
CA ASN A 38 -9.72 -3.85 -8.48
C ASN A 38 -10.19 -4.23 -7.05
N ALA A 39 -9.29 -4.75 -6.22
CA ALA A 39 -9.55 -5.12 -4.84
C ALA A 39 -8.25 -5.12 -4.03
N THR A 40 -8.36 -5.03 -2.70
CA THR A 40 -7.23 -5.08 -1.77
C THR A 40 -7.28 -6.34 -0.88
N PRO A 41 -6.13 -6.83 -0.38
CA PRO A 41 -4.78 -6.34 -0.66
C PRO A 41 -4.31 -6.73 -2.08
N ALA A 42 -3.41 -5.93 -2.63
CA ALA A 42 -2.86 -6.08 -3.97
C ALA A 42 -1.37 -5.77 -3.90
N PHE A 43 -0.54 -6.64 -4.48
CA PHE A 43 0.91 -6.55 -4.38
C PHE A 43 1.55 -6.55 -5.75
N PHE A 44 2.61 -5.77 -5.91
CA PHE A 44 3.50 -5.82 -7.05
C PHE A 44 4.90 -6.16 -6.52
N ILE A 45 5.42 -7.33 -6.90
CA ILE A 45 6.77 -7.79 -6.53
C ILE A 45 7.61 -7.65 -7.79
N ASN A 46 8.47 -6.62 -7.85
CA ASN A 46 9.23 -6.25 -9.05
C ASN A 46 8.40 -6.17 -10.35
N GLY A 47 7.16 -5.69 -10.25
CA GLY A 47 6.23 -5.58 -11.38
C GLY A 47 5.37 -6.83 -11.62
N ARG A 48 5.62 -7.96 -10.95
CA ARG A 48 4.71 -9.12 -10.96
C ARG A 48 3.52 -8.86 -10.02
N PHE A 49 2.32 -8.86 -10.59
CA PHE A 49 1.09 -8.62 -9.85
C PHE A 49 0.61 -9.88 -9.10
N LEU A 50 0.38 -9.74 -7.79
CA LEU A 50 -0.21 -10.76 -6.92
C LEU A 50 -1.46 -10.17 -6.25
N SER A 51 -2.62 -10.69 -6.64
CA SER A 51 -3.92 -10.18 -6.21
C SER A 51 -4.48 -10.91 -4.98
N GLY A 52 -4.99 -10.14 -4.03
CA GLY A 52 -5.70 -10.64 -2.85
C GLY A 52 -4.77 -11.02 -1.69
N ALA A 53 -5.41 -11.40 -0.58
CA ALA A 53 -4.72 -11.93 0.58
C ALA A 53 -4.26 -13.36 0.29
N GLN A 54 -3.03 -13.48 -0.22
CA GLN A 54 -2.43 -14.77 -0.57
C GLN A 54 -1.63 -15.35 0.61
N PRO A 55 -1.43 -16.68 0.67
CA PRO A 55 -0.60 -17.30 1.68
C PRO A 55 0.88 -16.97 1.46
N PHE A 56 1.70 -17.08 2.51
CA PHE A 56 3.13 -16.75 2.50
C PHE A 56 3.89 -17.42 1.34
N GLU A 57 3.58 -18.68 1.06
CA GLU A 57 4.24 -19.48 0.03
C GLU A 57 4.06 -18.90 -1.38
N ALA A 58 2.97 -18.16 -1.62
CA ALA A 58 2.75 -17.47 -2.89
C ALA A 58 3.72 -16.29 -3.07
N PHE A 59 3.97 -15.53 -2.00
CA PHE A 59 4.95 -14.46 -1.99
C PHE A 59 6.36 -15.02 -2.12
N GLN A 60 6.69 -16.03 -1.30
CA GLN A 60 8.01 -16.65 -1.30
C GLN A 60 8.40 -17.13 -2.70
N ARG A 61 7.51 -17.84 -3.40
CA ARG A 61 7.77 -18.31 -4.76
C ARG A 61 8.13 -17.16 -5.71
N ILE A 62 7.35 -16.08 -5.70
CA ILE A 62 7.59 -14.94 -6.60
C ILE A 62 8.92 -14.26 -6.27
N ILE A 63 9.23 -14.08 -4.98
CA ILE A 63 10.48 -13.45 -4.54
C ILE A 63 11.68 -14.33 -4.89
N ASP A 64 11.61 -15.64 -4.63
CA ASP A 64 12.70 -16.57 -4.94
C ASP A 64 12.98 -16.63 -6.45
N ASP A 65 11.91 -16.62 -7.28
CA ASP A 65 12.04 -16.50 -8.74
C ASP A 65 12.79 -15.20 -9.12
N GLU A 66 12.36 -14.04 -8.58
CA GLU A 66 12.92 -12.71 -8.86
C GLU A 66 14.39 -12.56 -8.44
N LEU A 67 14.83 -13.29 -7.40
CA LEU A 67 16.22 -13.28 -6.92
C LEU A 67 17.13 -14.27 -7.65
N SER A 68 16.57 -15.20 -8.43
CA SER A 68 17.31 -16.23 -9.17
C SER A 68 17.74 -15.81 -10.58
N HIS A 69 17.29 -14.62 -11.02
CA HIS A 69 17.64 -13.98 -12.29
C HIS A 69 18.87 -13.08 -12.15
#